data_AF-A0A418KK83-F1
#
_entry.id   AF-A0A418KK83-F1
#
_cell.length_a   1.000
_cell.length_b   1.000
_cell.length_c   1.000
_cell.angle_alpha   90.00
_cell.angle_beta   90.00
_cell.angle_gamma   90.00
#
_symmetry.space_group_name_H-M   'P 1'
#
loop_
_entity.id
_entity.type
_entity.pdbx_description
1 polymer ?
#
loop_
_entity_poly.entity_id
_entity_poly.type
_entity_poly.pdbx_seq_one_letter_code
_entity_poly.pdbx_strand_id
1 'polypeptide(L)'
;MWPLVAVLALLAGGGAGVAVGVSLDDDEPAPTAQETPAPQETGGENDDELERLRERLEEVEQQRDDLKRRLDEARAELESRETEPPEEEPEASEPTPFEGEFTDGAFTFTDVQVLRDFAGDFEVRATVTNTGDEAVDYVSWTATVLYQGEPVSTLTTSATELAAGASVDAQFIGFDDYGDWDAVEFSVDSNTDQT
;
A
#
# COMPACT_ATOMS: atom_id res chain seq x y z
N MET A 1 -36.01 -14.67 -3.58
CA MET A 1 -36.30 -13.63 -2.58
C MET A 1 -34.95 -13.07 -2.15
N TRP A 2 -34.60 -11.85 -2.57
CA TRP A 2 -33.35 -11.20 -2.18
C TRP A 2 -33.56 -10.30 -0.97
N PRO A 3 -32.66 -10.27 0.03
CA PRO A 3 -32.63 -9.20 1.00
C PRO A 3 -31.78 -8.01 0.48
N LEU A 4 -32.37 -6.83 0.55
CA LEU A 4 -31.73 -5.54 0.26
C LEU A 4 -30.61 -5.23 1.26
N VAL A 5 -29.46 -4.78 0.76
CA VAL A 5 -28.41 -4.14 1.57
C VAL A 5 -28.72 -2.64 1.67
N ALA A 6 -28.91 -2.14 2.89
CA ALA A 6 -29.04 -0.72 3.18
C ALA A 6 -27.66 -0.14 3.51
N VAL A 7 -27.16 0.74 2.63
CA VAL A 7 -25.98 1.57 2.88
C VAL A 7 -26.41 2.78 3.69
N LEU A 8 -25.86 2.92 4.91
CA LEU A 8 -26.04 4.11 5.75
C LEU A 8 -24.73 4.91 5.75
N ALA A 9 -24.68 5.94 4.91
CA ALA A 9 -23.68 7.00 4.98
C ALA A 9 -24.00 7.93 6.15
N LEU A 10 -23.00 8.24 6.99
CA LEU A 10 -23.11 9.31 7.98
C LEU A 10 -22.02 10.37 7.72
N LEU A 11 -22.41 11.41 6.99
CA LEU A 11 -21.74 12.71 6.96
C LEU A 11 -22.11 13.47 8.24
N ALA A 12 -21.10 13.89 9.02
CA ALA A 12 -21.26 14.93 10.03
C ALA A 12 -20.19 16.00 9.80
N GLY A 13 -20.58 17.08 9.12
CA GLY A 13 -19.85 18.34 9.14
C GLY A 13 -20.35 19.24 10.28
N GLY A 14 -19.46 20.08 10.79
CA GLY A 14 -19.81 21.17 11.71
C GLY A 14 -18.71 22.24 11.68
N GLY A 15 -18.95 23.31 10.93
CA GLY A 15 -18.03 24.46 10.82
C GLY A 15 -18.37 25.62 11.75
N ALA A 16 -17.35 26.44 12.03
CA ALA A 16 -17.35 27.89 12.35
C ALA A 16 -15.86 28.26 12.53
N GLY A 17 -15.24 29.32 12.01
CA GLY A 17 -15.72 30.64 11.63
C GLY A 17 -14.84 31.70 12.33
N VAL A 18 -13.73 32.08 11.68
CA VAL A 18 -12.87 33.30 11.76
C VAL A 18 -12.83 34.16 13.04
N ALA A 19 -11.62 34.47 13.55
CA ALA A 19 -11.30 35.78 14.12
C ALA A 19 -9.81 36.17 13.96
N VAL A 20 -9.57 37.33 13.37
CA VAL A 20 -8.29 38.07 13.27
C VAL A 20 -8.24 39.09 14.41
N GLY A 21 -7.07 39.34 15.04
CA GLY A 21 -6.88 40.54 15.87
C GLY A 21 -5.65 40.55 16.78
N VAL A 22 -4.76 41.52 16.56
CA VAL A 22 -3.51 41.85 17.29
C VAL A 22 -3.78 42.61 18.61
N SER A 23 -2.80 42.61 19.55
CA SER A 23 -2.46 43.60 20.62
C SER A 23 -2.40 42.96 22.03
N LEU A 24 -1.54 43.25 23.02
CA LEU A 24 -0.28 44.01 23.26
C LEU A 24 0.02 43.87 24.78
N ASP A 25 1.31 43.80 25.19
CA ASP A 25 1.91 44.18 26.52
C ASP A 25 1.44 43.49 27.83
N ASP A 26 2.18 43.32 28.94
CA ASP A 26 3.37 43.97 29.54
C ASP A 26 3.88 43.08 30.71
N ASP A 27 5.19 42.91 30.92
CA ASP A 27 5.84 42.65 32.23
C ASP A 27 7.38 42.57 32.05
N GLU A 28 8.07 43.67 32.37
CA GLU A 28 9.54 43.83 32.37
C GLU A 28 10.27 42.94 33.42
N PRO A 29 11.61 42.75 33.34
CA PRO A 29 12.52 43.73 33.94
C PRO A 29 13.77 44.08 33.08
N ALA A 30 14.15 45.36 33.10
CA ALA A 30 15.31 45.95 32.42
C ALA A 30 16.67 45.27 32.67
N PRO A 31 17.63 45.41 31.73
CA PRO A 31 18.85 46.10 32.12
C PRO A 31 19.49 47.02 31.05
N THR A 32 19.98 48.16 31.53
CA THR A 32 21.17 48.93 31.10
C THR A 32 21.35 49.29 29.62
N ALA A 33 21.25 50.59 29.35
CA ALA A 33 21.78 51.24 28.16
C ALA A 33 23.29 50.98 28.01
N GLN A 34 23.68 50.27 26.95
CA GLN A 34 25.05 50.29 26.43
C GLN A 34 25.10 51.31 25.29
N GLU A 35 25.90 52.37 25.48
CA GLU A 35 26.29 53.27 24.40
C GLU A 35 26.98 52.45 23.31
N THR A 36 26.35 52.37 22.13
CA THR A 36 26.97 51.80 20.94
C THR A 36 27.96 52.84 20.39
N PRO A 37 29.25 52.50 20.19
CA PRO A 37 30.21 53.43 19.63
C PRO A 37 29.80 53.81 18.21
N ALA A 38 29.97 55.09 17.86
CA ALA A 38 29.76 55.57 16.50
C ALA A 38 30.62 54.76 15.51
N PRO A 39 30.10 54.38 14.33
CA PRO A 39 30.87 53.60 13.38
C PRO A 39 32.03 54.45 12.88
N GLN A 40 33.25 53.96 13.16
CA GLN A 40 34.47 54.46 12.55
C GLN A 40 34.43 54.17 11.06
N GLU A 41 34.81 55.17 10.27
CA GLU A 41 35.12 55.02 8.85
C GLU A 41 36.21 53.95 8.68
N THR A 42 35.85 52.77 8.16
CA THR A 42 36.79 51.87 7.50
C THR A 42 36.51 51.89 6.00
N GLY A 43 37.20 52.80 5.31
CA GLY A 43 37.39 52.67 3.87
C GLY A 43 38.17 51.37 3.61
N GLY A 44 37.57 50.44 2.86
CA GLY A 44 38.25 49.27 2.31
C GLY A 44 37.51 47.94 2.34
N GLU A 45 36.38 47.79 3.04
CA GLU A 45 35.73 46.47 3.22
C GLU A 45 34.56 46.18 2.27
N ASN A 46 34.08 47.19 1.51
CA ASN A 46 32.90 47.04 0.65
C ASN A 46 33.19 46.38 -0.70
N ASP A 47 34.41 46.47 -1.23
CA ASP A 47 34.73 45.92 -2.56
C ASP A 47 34.86 44.39 -2.54
N ASP A 48 35.48 43.83 -1.49
CA ASP A 48 35.57 42.37 -1.28
C ASP A 48 34.20 41.75 -0.99
N GLU A 49 33.30 42.48 -0.31
CA GLU A 49 31.93 42.03 -0.05
C GLU A 49 31.07 42.08 -1.32
N LEU A 50 31.25 43.10 -2.16
CA LEU A 50 30.62 43.18 -3.48
C LEU A 50 31.09 42.09 -4.44
N GLU A 51 32.36 41.70 -4.39
CA GLU A 51 32.90 40.62 -5.20
C GLU A 51 32.35 39.25 -4.74
N ARG A 52 32.31 38.99 -3.42
CA ARG A 52 31.64 37.80 -2.86
C ARG A 52 30.15 37.75 -3.16
N LEU A 53 29.45 38.89 -3.14
CA LEU A 53 28.05 38.97 -3.48
C LEU A 53 27.81 38.64 -4.97
N ARG A 54 28.72 39.06 -5.86
CA ARG A 54 28.67 38.71 -7.29
C ARG A 54 28.92 37.22 -7.51
N GLU A 55 29.96 36.66 -6.90
CA GLU A 55 30.23 35.22 -6.97
C GLU A 55 29.04 34.39 -6.47
N ARG A 56 28.43 34.81 -5.35
CA ARG A 56 27.24 34.14 -4.81
C ARG A 56 26.03 34.27 -5.73
N LEU A 57 25.90 35.38 -6.46
CA LEU A 57 24.82 35.58 -7.41
C LEU A 57 25.01 34.71 -8.65
N GLU A 58 26.25 34.58 -9.15
CA GLU A 58 26.60 33.66 -10.23
C GLU A 58 26.37 32.19 -9.83
N GLU A 59 26.69 31.81 -8.59
CA GLU A 59 26.43 30.47 -8.07
C GLU A 59 24.92 30.19 -7.99
N VAL A 60 24.13 31.15 -7.51
CA VAL A 60 22.67 31.03 -7.44
C VAL A 60 22.05 30.98 -8.84
N GLU A 61 22.56 31.74 -9.80
CA GLU A 61 22.12 31.68 -11.19
C GLU A 61 22.43 30.32 -11.83
N GLN A 62 23.61 29.77 -11.57
CA GLN A 62 23.95 28.41 -12.01
C GLN A 62 23.05 27.34 -11.37
N GLN A 63 22.76 27.47 -10.07
CA GLN A 63 21.83 26.56 -9.38
C GLN A 63 20.42 26.68 -9.96
N ARG A 64 19.94 27.91 -10.22
CA ARG A 64 18.62 28.13 -10.84
C ARG A 64 18.55 27.50 -12.22
N ASP A 65 19.58 27.67 -13.03
CA ASP A 65 19.61 27.15 -14.39
C ASP A 65 19.71 25.61 -14.40
N ASP A 66 20.43 25.02 -13.45
CA ASP A 66 20.45 23.58 -13.23
C ASP A 66 19.08 23.03 -12.78
N LEU A 67 18.42 23.70 -11.83
CA LEU A 67 17.07 23.34 -11.39
C LEU A 67 16.04 23.48 -12.52
N LYS A 68 16.15 24.53 -13.33
CA LYS A 68 15.28 24.74 -14.48
C LYS A 68 15.47 23.64 -15.52
N ARG A 69 16.71 23.25 -15.81
CA ARG A 69 17.01 22.12 -16.70
C ARG A 69 16.42 20.81 -16.18
N ARG A 70 16.58 20.51 -14.88
CA ARG A 70 15.98 19.32 -14.27
C ARG A 70 14.46 19.36 -14.26
N LEU A 71 13.85 20.53 -14.08
CA LEU A 71 12.41 20.71 -14.13
C LEU A 71 11.87 20.52 -15.54
N ASP A 72 12.56 21.06 -16.55
CA ASP A 72 12.20 20.89 -17.95
C ASP A 72 12.36 19.43 -18.39
N GLU A 73 13.39 18.72 -17.91
CA GLU A 73 13.59 17.28 -18.15
C GLU A 73 12.50 16.43 -17.47
N ALA A 74 12.19 16.69 -16.20
CA ALA A 74 11.11 16.01 -15.49
C ALA A 74 9.73 16.30 -16.10
N ARG A 75 9.51 17.52 -16.61
CA ARG A 75 8.26 17.89 -17.28
C ARG A 75 8.13 17.20 -18.64
N ALA A 76 9.22 17.11 -19.41
CA ALA A 76 9.25 16.36 -20.65
C ALA A 76 9.01 14.85 -20.40
N GLU A 77 9.57 14.29 -19.33
CA GLU A 77 9.31 12.91 -18.92
C GLU A 77 7.84 12.69 -18.52
N LEU A 78 7.24 13.62 -17.75
CA LEU A 78 5.82 13.56 -17.39
C LEU A 78 4.90 13.71 -18.61
N GLU A 79 5.20 14.64 -19.53
CA GLU A 79 4.43 14.83 -20.76
C GLU A 79 4.52 13.59 -21.68
N SER A 80 5.67 12.90 -21.69
CA SER A 80 5.80 11.62 -22.40
C SER A 80 4.94 10.51 -21.80
N ARG A 81 4.82 10.45 -20.46
CA ARG A 81 3.94 9.50 -19.74
C ARG A 81 2.45 9.85 -19.84
N GLU A 82 2.11 11.12 -20.04
CA GLU A 82 0.71 11.57 -20.23
C GLU A 82 0.17 11.21 -21.63
N THR A 83 1.06 11.02 -22.61
CA THR A 83 0.69 10.57 -23.97
C THR A 83 0.74 9.06 -24.19
N GLU A 84 1.28 8.31 -23.23
CA GLU A 84 1.14 6.85 -23.23
C GLU A 84 -0.27 6.54 -22.74
N PRO A 85 -1.10 5.79 -23.49
CA PRO A 85 -2.36 5.32 -22.94
C PRO A 85 -2.03 4.56 -21.65
N PRO A 86 -2.81 4.71 -20.56
CA PRO A 86 -2.59 3.92 -19.36
C PRO A 86 -2.47 2.46 -19.80
N GLU A 87 -1.37 1.79 -19.43
CA GLU A 87 -1.29 0.34 -19.58
C GLU A 87 -2.56 -0.21 -18.94
N GLU A 88 -3.35 -0.98 -19.70
CA GLU A 88 -4.59 -1.57 -19.20
C GLU A 88 -4.20 -2.47 -18.02
N GLU A 89 -4.42 -1.96 -16.80
CA GLU A 89 -4.23 -2.75 -15.60
C GLU A 89 -5.10 -4.00 -15.75
N PRO A 90 -4.56 -5.20 -15.48
CA PRO A 90 -5.34 -6.41 -15.61
C PRO A 90 -6.56 -6.33 -14.68
N GLU A 91 -7.75 -6.21 -15.25
CA GLU A 91 -8.97 -6.22 -14.46
C GLU A 91 -9.11 -7.59 -13.77
N ALA A 92 -9.42 -7.56 -12.47
CA ALA A 92 -9.72 -8.75 -11.69
C ALA A 92 -10.91 -9.49 -12.33
N SER A 93 -10.81 -10.81 -12.44
CA SER A 93 -11.84 -11.59 -13.13
C SER A 93 -13.07 -11.80 -12.24
N GLU A 94 -14.21 -12.12 -12.86
CA GLU A 94 -15.34 -12.70 -12.13
C GLU A 94 -14.91 -14.07 -11.55
N PRO A 95 -15.41 -14.43 -10.34
CA PRO A 95 -15.07 -15.71 -9.73
C PRO A 95 -15.69 -16.86 -10.52
N THR A 96 -14.88 -17.85 -10.87
CA THR A 96 -15.38 -19.10 -11.45
C THR A 96 -15.58 -20.11 -10.32
N PRO A 97 -16.84 -20.48 -9.98
CA PRO A 97 -17.09 -21.45 -8.94
C PRO A 97 -16.67 -22.85 -9.39
N PHE A 98 -16.06 -23.59 -8.48
CA PHE A 98 -15.77 -25.00 -8.64
C PHE A 98 -16.75 -25.80 -7.78
N GLU A 99 -17.62 -26.57 -8.43
CA GLU A 99 -18.65 -27.34 -7.72
C GLU A 99 -18.02 -28.58 -7.09
N GLY A 100 -18.01 -28.64 -5.75
CA GLY A 100 -17.55 -29.81 -5.03
C GLY A 100 -17.29 -29.55 -3.56
N GLU A 101 -17.16 -30.64 -2.83
CA GLU A 101 -16.62 -30.67 -1.48
C GLU A 101 -15.31 -31.46 -1.55
N PHE A 102 -14.23 -30.88 -1.05
CA PHE A 102 -12.90 -31.51 -1.02
C PHE A 102 -12.53 -31.77 0.42
N THR A 103 -12.01 -32.95 0.72
CA THR A 103 -11.57 -33.29 2.07
C THR A 103 -10.12 -33.74 2.01
N ASP A 104 -9.29 -33.13 2.84
CA ASP A 104 -7.94 -33.60 3.10
C ASP A 104 -7.66 -33.61 4.60
N GLY A 105 -7.23 -34.76 5.11
CA GLY A 105 -7.07 -35.00 6.55
C GLY A 105 -8.35 -34.66 7.35
N ALA A 106 -8.21 -33.72 8.29
CA ALA A 106 -9.29 -33.24 9.15
C ALA A 106 -10.04 -32.02 8.57
N PHE A 107 -9.72 -31.57 7.35
CA PHE A 107 -10.24 -30.33 6.80
C PHE A 107 -11.11 -30.58 5.57
N THR A 108 -12.21 -29.83 5.50
CA THR A 108 -13.14 -29.85 4.36
C THR A 108 -13.18 -28.47 3.71
N PHE A 109 -13.00 -28.42 2.39
CA PHE A 109 -12.99 -27.22 1.56
C PHE A 109 -14.29 -27.19 0.73
N THR A 110 -14.98 -26.06 0.80
CA THR A 110 -16.28 -25.81 0.14
C THR A 110 -16.28 -24.41 -0.47
N ASP A 111 -17.29 -24.11 -1.31
CA ASP A 111 -17.45 -22.80 -1.96
C ASP A 111 -16.19 -22.33 -2.71
N VAL A 112 -15.48 -23.30 -3.32
CA VAL A 112 -14.19 -23.07 -3.99
C VAL A 112 -14.39 -22.18 -5.22
N GLN A 113 -13.58 -21.14 -5.33
CA GLN A 113 -13.57 -20.20 -6.44
C GLN A 113 -12.15 -19.96 -6.91
N VAL A 114 -11.93 -19.98 -8.22
CA VAL A 114 -10.66 -19.60 -8.85
C VAL A 114 -10.89 -18.31 -9.63
N LEU A 115 -10.04 -17.31 -9.41
CA LEU A 115 -10.13 -16.00 -10.03
C LEU A 115 -8.74 -15.41 -10.30
N ARG A 116 -8.72 -14.38 -11.14
CA ARG A 116 -7.57 -13.53 -11.40
C ARG A 116 -7.61 -12.35 -10.44
N ASP A 117 -6.50 -12.11 -9.75
CA ASP A 117 -6.37 -10.96 -8.85
C ASP A 117 -6.06 -9.65 -9.62
N PHE A 118 -5.78 -8.57 -8.88
CA PHE A 118 -5.47 -7.26 -9.47
C PHE A 118 -4.05 -7.19 -10.07
N ALA A 119 -3.14 -8.08 -9.68
CA ALA A 119 -1.80 -8.20 -10.26
C ALA A 119 -1.83 -9.03 -11.55
N GLY A 120 -2.92 -9.76 -11.77
CA GLY A 120 -3.09 -10.65 -12.90
C GLY A 120 -2.72 -12.10 -12.60
N ASP A 121 -2.53 -12.44 -11.32
CA ASP A 121 -2.10 -13.75 -10.83
C ASP A 121 -3.30 -14.62 -10.44
N PHE A 122 -3.06 -15.92 -10.22
CA PHE A 122 -4.05 -16.83 -9.64
C PHE A 122 -4.41 -16.47 -8.19
N GLU A 123 -5.70 -16.45 -7.90
CA GLU A 123 -6.26 -16.41 -6.55
C GLU A 123 -7.30 -17.53 -6.40
N VAL A 124 -7.21 -18.27 -5.30
CA VAL A 124 -8.21 -19.28 -4.92
C VAL A 124 -8.87 -18.87 -3.62
N ARG A 125 -10.20 -18.95 -3.56
CA ARG A 125 -10.99 -18.75 -2.33
C ARG A 125 -11.73 -20.03 -2.00
N ALA A 126 -11.78 -20.39 -0.72
CA ALA A 126 -12.56 -21.52 -0.24
C ALA A 126 -13.00 -21.30 1.20
N THR A 127 -14.16 -21.82 1.58
CA THR A 127 -14.54 -21.97 2.99
C THR A 127 -13.97 -23.28 3.50
N VAL A 128 -13.07 -23.20 4.48
CA VAL A 128 -12.37 -24.33 5.09
C VAL A 128 -12.96 -24.62 6.46
N THR A 129 -13.38 -25.86 6.68
CA THR A 129 -13.96 -26.33 7.95
C THR A 129 -13.03 -27.35 8.59
N ASN A 130 -12.66 -27.15 9.86
CA ASN A 130 -12.01 -28.19 10.66
C ASN A 130 -13.06 -29.22 11.09
N THR A 131 -13.11 -30.34 10.39
CA THR A 131 -14.00 -31.48 10.69
C THR A 131 -13.39 -32.51 11.64
N GLY A 132 -12.16 -32.27 12.13
CA GLY A 132 -11.54 -33.09 13.16
C GLY A 132 -12.16 -32.90 14.54
N ASP A 133 -11.77 -33.78 15.48
CA ASP A 133 -12.26 -33.76 16.86
C ASP A 133 -11.49 -32.76 17.76
N GLU A 134 -10.35 -32.24 17.29
CA GLU A 134 -9.44 -31.38 18.05
C GLU A 134 -9.29 -29.99 17.41
N ALA A 135 -9.02 -28.99 18.25
CA ALA A 135 -8.60 -27.68 17.77
C ALA A 135 -7.16 -27.73 17.25
N VAL A 136 -6.85 -26.94 16.24
CA VAL A 136 -5.48 -26.80 15.73
C VAL A 136 -4.94 -25.40 16.03
N ASP A 137 -3.74 -25.34 16.60
CA ASP A 137 -3.09 -24.06 16.91
C ASP A 137 -2.58 -23.37 15.64
N TYR A 138 -2.10 -24.15 14.68
CA TYR A 138 -1.63 -23.69 13.38
C TYR A 138 -1.88 -24.76 12.33
N VAL A 139 -2.31 -24.34 11.14
CA VAL A 139 -2.42 -25.19 9.97
C VAL A 139 -2.06 -24.40 8.71
N SER A 140 -1.35 -25.07 7.80
CA SER A 140 -1.04 -24.57 6.47
C SER A 140 -1.78 -25.42 5.44
N TRP A 141 -2.42 -24.76 4.49
CA TRP A 141 -3.10 -25.40 3.37
C TRP A 141 -2.46 -24.97 2.07
N THR A 142 -2.41 -25.90 1.12
CA THR A 142 -1.90 -25.68 -0.22
C THR A 142 -3.03 -25.98 -1.21
N ALA A 143 -3.26 -25.07 -2.15
CA ALA A 143 -4.15 -25.24 -3.29
C ALA A 143 -3.29 -25.30 -4.57
N THR A 144 -3.39 -26.40 -5.31
CA THR A 144 -2.71 -26.59 -6.58
C THR A 144 -3.73 -26.45 -7.70
N VAL A 145 -3.56 -25.45 -8.56
CA VAL A 145 -4.40 -25.26 -9.75
C VAL A 145 -3.78 -26.07 -10.89
N LEU A 146 -4.60 -26.84 -11.60
CA LEU A 146 -4.15 -27.71 -12.68
C LEU A 146 -4.79 -27.34 -14.02
N TYR A 147 -4.06 -27.67 -15.08
CA TYR A 147 -4.56 -27.69 -16.45
C TYR A 147 -4.13 -28.98 -17.14
N GLN A 148 -5.10 -29.76 -17.61
CA GLN A 148 -4.86 -31.06 -18.26
C GLN A 148 -4.03 -32.03 -17.39
N GLY A 149 -4.14 -31.92 -16.06
CA GLY A 149 -3.42 -32.74 -15.09
C GLY A 149 -2.01 -32.27 -14.75
N GLU A 150 -1.54 -31.14 -15.30
CA GLU A 150 -0.27 -30.52 -14.94
C GLU A 150 -0.50 -29.30 -14.04
N PRO A 151 0.33 -29.06 -13.01
CA PRO A 151 0.19 -27.90 -12.13
C PRO A 151 0.55 -26.61 -12.87
N VAL A 152 -0.36 -25.63 -12.85
CA VAL A 152 -0.16 -24.29 -13.42
C VAL A 152 0.08 -23.23 -12.36
N SER A 153 -0.37 -23.45 -11.11
CA SER A 153 -0.02 -22.61 -9.96
C SER A 153 -0.11 -23.39 -8.66
N THR A 154 0.68 -23.00 -7.66
CA THR A 154 0.64 -23.56 -6.30
C THR A 154 0.56 -22.43 -5.29
N LEU A 155 -0.55 -22.38 -4.56
CA LEU A 155 -0.88 -21.29 -3.67
C LEU A 155 -0.94 -21.84 -2.23
N THR A 156 -0.44 -21.07 -1.27
CA THR A 156 -0.47 -21.48 0.15
C THR A 156 -1.17 -20.44 0.99
N THR A 157 -1.87 -20.89 2.03
CA THR A 157 -2.45 -20.03 3.05
C THR A 157 -2.45 -20.74 4.39
N SER A 158 -2.72 -20.02 5.47
CA SER A 158 -2.68 -20.59 6.81
C SER A 158 -3.73 -20.00 7.72
N ALA A 159 -4.05 -20.71 8.79
CA ALA A 159 -4.88 -20.24 9.88
C ALA A 159 -4.27 -20.62 11.22
N THR A 160 -4.54 -19.79 12.23
CA THR A 160 -4.18 -20.04 13.63
C THR A 160 -5.44 -20.24 14.45
N GLU A 161 -5.35 -21.06 15.49
CA GLU A 161 -6.41 -21.26 16.51
C GLU A 161 -7.77 -21.67 15.90
N LEU A 162 -7.78 -22.68 15.02
CA LEU A 162 -9.00 -23.16 14.38
C LEU A 162 -9.63 -24.31 15.20
N ALA A 163 -10.70 -24.00 15.92
CA ALA A 163 -11.44 -24.96 16.74
C ALA A 163 -12.10 -26.08 15.90
N ALA A 164 -12.30 -27.24 16.53
CA ALA A 164 -13.08 -28.33 15.95
C ALA A 164 -14.50 -27.86 15.59
N GLY A 165 -14.93 -28.16 14.37
CA GLY A 165 -16.21 -27.75 13.78
C GLY A 165 -16.29 -26.29 13.32
N ALA A 166 -15.23 -25.50 13.46
CA ALA A 166 -15.21 -24.11 13.00
C ALA A 166 -14.87 -24.03 11.50
N SER A 167 -15.41 -23.00 10.85
CA SER A 167 -15.15 -22.68 9.45
C SER A 167 -14.49 -21.30 9.32
N VAL A 168 -13.63 -21.15 8.33
CA VAL A 168 -12.97 -19.89 7.97
C VAL A 168 -12.96 -19.71 6.45
N ASP A 169 -13.11 -18.47 5.98
CA ASP A 169 -12.90 -18.13 4.58
C ASP A 169 -11.39 -17.98 4.33
N ALA A 170 -10.82 -18.90 3.58
CA ALA A 170 -9.42 -18.95 3.24
C ALA A 170 -9.18 -18.32 1.86
N GLN A 171 -8.24 -17.40 1.81
CA GLN A 171 -7.75 -16.78 0.58
C GLN A 171 -6.34 -17.28 0.31
N PHE A 172 -6.13 -17.86 -0.87
CA PHE A 172 -4.86 -18.34 -1.36
C PHE A 172 -4.42 -17.40 -2.48
N ILE A 173 -3.26 -16.75 -2.30
CA ILE A 173 -2.72 -15.78 -3.26
C ILE A 173 -1.53 -16.41 -3.96
N GLY A 174 -1.60 -16.49 -5.28
CA GLY A 174 -0.55 -17.00 -6.15
C GLY A 174 0.38 -15.88 -6.60
N PHE A 175 1.48 -16.27 -7.25
CA PHE A 175 2.42 -15.35 -7.91
C PHE A 175 2.67 -15.76 -9.36
N ASP A 176 1.91 -16.74 -9.85
CA ASP A 176 1.96 -17.22 -11.23
C ASP A 176 0.85 -16.53 -12.02
N ASP A 177 1.18 -16.11 -13.25
CA ASP A 177 0.25 -15.46 -14.17
C ASP A 177 -1.03 -16.29 -14.34
N TYR A 178 -2.19 -15.62 -14.27
CA TYR A 178 -3.47 -16.27 -14.50
C TYR A 178 -3.58 -16.80 -15.94
N GLY A 179 -3.96 -18.08 -16.07
CA GLY A 179 -4.04 -18.79 -17.34
C GLY A 179 -5.19 -19.80 -17.41
N ASP A 180 -5.13 -20.70 -18.39
CA ASP A 180 -6.09 -21.80 -18.51
C ASP A 180 -5.96 -22.77 -17.32
N TRP A 181 -7.09 -23.25 -16.80
CA TRP A 181 -7.17 -24.23 -15.71
C TRP A 181 -8.45 -25.07 -15.82
N ASP A 182 -8.47 -26.25 -15.21
CA ASP A 182 -9.64 -27.15 -15.22
C ASP A 182 -9.90 -27.88 -13.88
N ALA A 183 -8.95 -27.87 -12.95
CA ALA A 183 -9.09 -28.51 -11.64
C ALA A 183 -8.30 -27.79 -10.55
N VAL A 184 -8.69 -28.04 -9.30
CA VAL A 184 -7.96 -27.62 -8.10
C VAL A 184 -7.81 -28.82 -7.17
N GLU A 185 -6.61 -29.02 -6.65
CA GLU A 185 -6.30 -30.01 -5.62
C GLU A 185 -5.88 -29.31 -4.33
N PHE A 186 -6.33 -29.83 -3.18
CA PHE A 186 -5.97 -29.30 -1.87
C PHE A 186 -5.09 -30.30 -1.12
N SER A 187 -4.11 -29.78 -0.39
CA SER A 187 -3.33 -30.56 0.58
C SER A 187 -3.11 -29.78 1.87
N VAL A 188 -3.01 -30.51 2.98
CA VAL A 188 -2.79 -29.96 4.32
C VAL A 188 -1.38 -30.31 4.77
N ASP A 189 -0.57 -29.30 5.03
CA ASP A 189 0.72 -29.46 5.69
C ASP A 189 0.53 -29.35 7.20
N SER A 190 0.14 -30.47 7.83
CA SER A 190 0.02 -30.55 9.29
C SER A 190 1.41 -30.76 9.88
N ASN A 191 2.03 -29.69 10.38
CA ASN A 191 3.30 -29.74 11.11
C ASN A 191 3.04 -30.27 12.54
N THR A 192 2.63 -31.53 12.66
CA THR A 192 2.30 -32.19 13.95
C THR A 192 3.53 -32.62 14.75
N ASP A 193 4.75 -32.21 14.36
CA ASP A 193 6.02 -32.62 14.97
C ASP A 193 6.67 -31.54 15.88
N GLN A 194 5.91 -30.57 16.41
CA GLN A 194 6.41 -29.68 17.47
C GLN A 194 5.75 -30.02 18.82
N THR A 195 6.29 -31.05 19.48
CA THR A 195 6.09 -31.34 20.91
C THR A 195 7.24 -30.77 21.75
#